data_AF-A0A1G4KB83-F1
#
_entry.id   AF-A0A1G4KB83-F1
#
_cell.length_a   1.000
_cell.length_b   1.000
_cell.length_c   1.000
_cell.angle_alpha   90.00
_cell.angle_beta   90.00
_cell.angle_gamma   90.00
#
_symmetry.space_group_name_H-M   'P 1'
#
loop_
_entity.id
_entity.type
_entity.pdbx_description
1 polymer ?
#
loop_
_entity_poly.entity_id
_entity_poly.type
_entity_poly.pdbx_seq_one_letter_code
_entity_poly.pdbx_strand_id
1 'polypeptide(L)'
;MLSQFLFVCRAFFFLTTLIGFVSILFAKFRNPTLLKYGKTRQFPNRSAQGIISFFEQLTVPKAWFRHFYIFSELLAFISVLKRRDTVSLLFLFHSTRRLMETFYVNKFGSQSRMHVTHYLVGIWFYSGVNFGIAINQSQGSRSTILRLVAFLLFAAASYDQFQNHLHLAQLKKYSLPTYGMFKVVCSPHFLDEAAIYLALAILSGSTELIMCFLWTIFNLSVSAVETRTWYLNKFSKSTPQYAIIPFVL
;
A
#
# COMPACT_ATOMS: atom_id res chain seq x y z
N MET A 1 19.46 25.94 -12.57
CA MET A 1 18.72 24.94 -13.40
C MET A 1 18.34 23.68 -12.61
N LEU A 2 19.28 22.90 -12.05
CA LEU A 2 18.95 21.67 -11.31
C LEU A 2 18.05 21.90 -10.07
N SER A 3 18.29 22.97 -9.30
CA SER A 3 17.47 23.34 -8.13
C SER A 3 16.03 23.68 -8.50
N GLN A 4 15.85 24.48 -9.56
CA GLN A 4 14.52 24.83 -10.10
C GLN A 4 13.79 23.59 -10.62
N PHE A 5 14.48 22.71 -11.33
CA PHE A 5 13.91 21.45 -11.81
C PHE A 5 13.43 20.58 -10.64
N LEU A 6 14.26 20.38 -9.62
CA LEU A 6 13.89 19.60 -8.43
C LEU A 6 12.72 20.23 -7.66
N PHE A 7 12.66 21.56 -7.59
CA PHE A 7 11.52 22.27 -7.00
C PHE A 7 10.21 21.95 -7.74
N VAL A 8 10.21 22.02 -9.08
CA VAL A 8 9.03 21.67 -9.89
C VAL A 8 8.63 20.21 -9.69
N CYS A 9 9.60 19.28 -9.69
CA CYS A 9 9.31 17.86 -9.44
C CYS A 9 8.70 17.61 -8.05
N ARG A 10 9.22 18.29 -7.01
CA ARG A 10 8.65 18.21 -5.65
C ARG A 10 7.23 18.78 -5.62
N ALA A 11 7.01 19.96 -6.19
CA ALA A 11 5.68 20.58 -6.26
C ALA A 11 4.67 19.65 -6.95
N PHE A 12 5.08 19.02 -8.07
CA PHE A 12 4.26 18.04 -8.76
C PHE A 12 3.96 16.79 -7.91
N PHE A 13 4.95 16.25 -7.19
CA PHE A 13 4.75 15.12 -6.28
C PHE A 13 3.74 15.46 -5.17
N PHE A 14 3.87 16.61 -4.49
CA PHE A 14 2.94 17.01 -3.44
C PHE A 14 1.55 17.30 -3.99
N LEU A 15 1.44 17.97 -5.14
CA LEU A 15 0.16 18.27 -5.78
C LEU A 15 -0.58 16.97 -6.16
N THR A 16 0.10 16.03 -6.81
CA THR A 16 -0.51 14.75 -7.19
C THR A 16 -0.87 13.90 -5.97
N THR A 17 -0.08 13.97 -4.89
CA THR A 17 -0.41 13.33 -3.60
C THR A 17 -1.69 13.91 -3.01
N LEU A 18 -1.82 15.24 -2.99
CA LEU A 18 -3.02 15.92 -2.52
C LEU A 18 -4.25 15.55 -3.36
N ILE A 19 -4.12 15.55 -4.69
CA ILE A 19 -5.18 15.11 -5.60
C ILE A 19 -5.58 13.67 -5.29
N GLY A 20 -4.63 12.78 -5.01
CA GLY A 20 -4.90 11.41 -4.63
C GLY A 20 -5.74 11.30 -3.34
N PHE A 21 -5.40 12.07 -2.29
CA PHE A 21 -6.15 12.08 -1.03
C PHE A 21 -7.59 12.55 -1.26
N VAL A 22 -7.74 13.67 -1.98
CA VAL A 22 -9.05 14.22 -2.35
C VAL A 22 -9.84 13.21 -3.19
N SER A 23 -9.18 12.50 -4.11
CA SER A 23 -9.83 11.50 -4.98
C SER A 23 -10.36 10.31 -4.18
N ILE A 24 -9.63 9.82 -3.18
CA ILE A 24 -10.09 8.74 -2.30
C ILE A 24 -11.27 9.22 -1.45
N LEU A 25 -11.20 10.42 -0.88
CA LEU A 25 -12.31 10.99 -0.11
C LEU A 25 -13.56 11.15 -0.98
N PHE A 26 -13.40 11.75 -2.15
CA PHE A 26 -14.47 11.92 -3.12
C PHE A 26 -15.08 10.58 -3.53
N ALA A 27 -14.26 9.58 -3.86
CA ALA A 27 -14.73 8.24 -4.18
C ALA A 27 -15.47 7.61 -3.00
N LYS A 28 -14.98 7.77 -1.78
CA LYS A 28 -15.63 7.23 -0.58
C LYS A 28 -17.04 7.80 -0.36
N PHE A 29 -17.24 9.09 -0.60
CA PHE A 29 -18.54 9.75 -0.40
C PHE A 29 -19.48 9.67 -1.60
N ARG A 30 -18.96 9.67 -2.83
CA ARG A 30 -19.79 9.73 -4.05
C ARG A 30 -19.95 8.39 -4.75
N ASN A 31 -18.90 7.57 -4.78
CA ASN A 31 -18.94 6.29 -5.47
C ASN A 31 -18.00 5.24 -4.84
N PRO A 32 -18.40 4.64 -3.70
CA PRO A 32 -17.55 3.71 -2.96
C PRO A 32 -17.27 2.41 -3.72
N THR A 33 -18.01 2.11 -4.79
CA THR A 33 -17.75 0.93 -5.63
C THR A 33 -16.38 0.98 -6.28
N LEU A 34 -15.86 2.19 -6.57
CA LEU A 34 -14.54 2.40 -7.15
C LEU A 34 -13.42 1.93 -6.21
N LEU A 35 -13.64 2.00 -4.89
CA LEU A 35 -12.68 1.62 -3.83
C LEU A 35 -12.69 0.12 -3.52
N LYS A 36 -13.70 -0.61 -4.01
CA LYS A 36 -13.88 -2.04 -3.72
C LYS A 36 -13.17 -2.89 -4.77
N TYR A 37 -12.43 -3.91 -4.33
CA TYR A 37 -11.71 -4.82 -5.21
C TYR A 37 -11.56 -6.22 -4.60
N GLY A 38 -11.31 -7.22 -5.44
CA GLY A 38 -11.22 -8.61 -4.99
C GLY A 38 -12.49 -9.06 -4.28
N LYS A 39 -12.38 -9.43 -2.99
CA LYS A 39 -13.51 -9.96 -2.20
C LYS A 39 -14.59 -8.91 -1.90
N THR A 40 -14.23 -7.63 -1.83
CA THR A 40 -15.16 -6.56 -1.47
C THR A 40 -15.95 -6.04 -2.68
N ARG A 41 -15.57 -6.43 -3.91
CA ARG A 41 -16.22 -5.98 -5.13
C ARG A 41 -17.64 -6.53 -5.24
N GLN A 42 -18.60 -5.64 -5.46
CA GLN A 42 -19.96 -5.97 -5.89
C GLN A 42 -20.02 -5.88 -7.41
N PHE A 43 -20.65 -6.85 -8.08
CA PHE A 43 -20.81 -6.80 -9.54
C PHE A 43 -21.86 -5.74 -9.89
N PRO A 44 -21.54 -4.77 -10.76
CA PRO A 44 -22.53 -3.78 -11.20
C PRO A 44 -23.67 -4.47 -11.94
N ASN A 45 -24.86 -3.89 -11.84
CA ASN A 45 -26.05 -4.40 -12.51
C ASN A 45 -25.85 -4.29 -14.03
N ARG A 46 -25.82 -5.42 -14.75
CA ARG A 46 -25.48 -5.48 -16.19
C ARG A 46 -26.45 -4.70 -17.09
N SER A 47 -27.60 -4.30 -16.56
CA SER A 47 -28.63 -3.51 -17.25
C SER A 47 -28.38 -1.99 -17.23
N ALA A 48 -27.42 -1.49 -16.46
CA ALA A 48 -27.14 -0.05 -16.37
C ALA A 48 -26.41 0.45 -17.63
N GLN A 49 -27.10 1.23 -18.46
CA GLN A 49 -26.57 1.85 -19.68
C GLN A 49 -26.09 3.28 -19.38
N GLY A 50 -24.93 3.66 -19.91
CA GLY A 50 -24.38 5.02 -19.79
C GLY A 50 -22.86 5.08 -19.64
N ILE A 51 -22.31 6.29 -19.76
CA ILE A 51 -20.86 6.54 -19.65
C ILE A 51 -20.33 6.22 -18.24
N ILE A 52 -21.13 6.51 -17.20
CA ILE A 52 -20.76 6.28 -15.80
C ILE A 52 -20.67 4.77 -15.51
N SER A 53 -21.66 3.99 -15.95
CA SER A 53 -21.66 2.53 -15.76
C SER A 53 -20.56 1.85 -16.58
N PHE A 54 -20.24 2.37 -17.77
CA PHE A 54 -19.07 1.94 -18.53
C PHE A 54 -17.77 2.18 -17.74
N PHE A 55 -17.60 3.38 -17.18
CA PHE A 55 -16.41 3.72 -16.39
C PHE A 55 -16.22 2.80 -15.18
N GLU A 56 -17.28 2.54 -14.41
CA GLU A 56 -17.23 1.64 -13.23
C GLU A 56 -16.83 0.19 -13.57
N GLN A 57 -17.01 -0.23 -14.83
CA GLN A 57 -16.67 -1.57 -15.29
C GLN A 57 -15.21 -1.70 -15.73
N LEU A 58 -14.50 -0.56 -15.90
CA LEU A 58 -13.10 -0.53 -16.31
C LEU A 58 -12.19 -1.14 -15.24
N THR A 59 -11.86 -2.41 -15.45
CA THR A 59 -11.12 -3.21 -14.49
C THR A 59 -10.00 -3.99 -15.14
N VAL A 60 -8.97 -4.25 -14.36
CA VAL A 60 -7.82 -5.07 -14.73
C VAL A 60 -7.73 -6.29 -13.81
N PRO A 61 -7.06 -7.38 -14.22
CA PRO A 61 -6.84 -8.53 -13.36
C PRO A 61 -6.11 -8.11 -12.08
N LYS A 62 -6.53 -8.60 -10.91
CA LYS A 62 -5.84 -8.31 -9.65
C LYS A 62 -4.40 -8.86 -9.65
N ALA A 63 -4.11 -9.88 -10.45
CA ALA A 63 -2.73 -10.37 -10.62
C ALA A 63 -1.76 -9.30 -11.16
N TRP A 64 -2.26 -8.22 -11.76
CA TRP A 64 -1.43 -7.09 -12.21
C TRP A 64 -0.79 -6.28 -11.07
N PHE A 65 -1.09 -6.60 -9.80
CA PHE A 65 -0.24 -6.17 -8.68
C PHE A 65 1.25 -6.53 -8.89
N ARG A 66 1.55 -7.58 -9.67
CA ARG A 66 2.92 -7.92 -10.11
C ARG A 66 3.61 -6.77 -10.84
N HIS A 67 2.89 -6.03 -11.68
CA HIS A 67 3.48 -4.94 -12.46
C HIS A 67 4.01 -3.83 -11.56
N PHE A 68 3.32 -3.55 -10.45
CA PHE A 68 3.75 -2.54 -9.48
C PHE A 68 5.11 -2.88 -8.90
N TYR A 69 5.28 -4.13 -8.45
CA TYR A 69 6.52 -4.56 -7.81
C TYR A 69 7.65 -4.77 -8.82
N ILE A 70 7.38 -5.24 -10.06
CA ILE A 70 8.40 -5.29 -11.12
C ILE A 70 8.91 -3.87 -11.40
N PHE A 71 7.99 -2.93 -11.58
CA PHE A 71 8.34 -1.54 -11.85
C PHE A 71 9.09 -0.89 -10.67
N SER A 72 8.60 -1.11 -9.44
CA SER A 72 9.25 -0.58 -8.23
C SER A 72 10.64 -1.16 -8.02
N GLU A 73 10.84 -2.46 -8.30
CA GLU A 73 12.12 -3.13 -8.17
C GLU A 73 13.18 -2.53 -9.10
N LEU A 74 12.81 -2.29 -10.37
CA LEU A 74 13.70 -1.66 -11.33
C LEU A 74 14.14 -0.26 -10.87
N LEU A 75 13.21 0.54 -10.37
CA LEU A 75 13.53 1.88 -9.84
C LEU A 75 14.33 1.83 -8.54
N ALA A 76 14.06 0.87 -7.66
CA ALA A 76 14.77 0.68 -6.40
C ALA A 76 16.22 0.28 -6.67
N PHE A 77 16.45 -0.60 -7.65
CA PHE A 77 17.79 -0.99 -8.08
C PHE A 77 18.58 0.22 -8.61
N ILE A 78 17.97 1.05 -9.47
CA ILE A 78 18.58 2.30 -9.94
C ILE A 78 18.91 3.24 -8.77
N SER A 79 18.00 3.34 -7.79
CA SER A 79 18.20 4.17 -6.60
C SER A 79 19.39 3.70 -5.77
N VAL A 80 19.56 2.39 -5.57
CA VAL A 80 20.73 1.81 -4.88
C VAL A 80 22.01 2.11 -5.65
N LEU A 81 22.05 1.93 -6.98
CA LEU A 81 23.24 2.20 -7.78
C LEU A 81 23.73 3.65 -7.64
N LYS A 82 22.79 4.61 -7.55
CA LYS A 82 23.08 6.04 -7.42
C LYS A 82 23.39 6.50 -5.99
N ARG A 83 22.72 5.94 -4.99
CA ARG A 83 22.77 6.45 -3.60
C ARG A 83 23.59 5.60 -2.65
N ARG A 84 23.46 4.29 -2.73
CA ARG A 84 24.13 3.30 -1.86
C ARG A 84 23.96 3.57 -0.36
N ASP A 85 22.82 4.12 0.05
CA ASP A 85 22.52 4.44 1.45
C ASP A 85 21.59 3.40 2.09
N THR A 86 21.46 3.45 3.43
CA THR A 86 20.61 2.52 4.19
C THR A 86 19.16 2.52 3.70
N VAL A 87 18.60 3.69 3.37
CA VAL A 87 17.19 3.81 2.96
C VAL A 87 16.94 3.13 1.62
N SER A 88 17.81 3.38 0.62
CA SER A 88 17.70 2.75 -0.70
C SER A 88 17.90 1.23 -0.62
N LEU A 89 18.83 0.75 0.22
CA LEU A 89 19.03 -0.69 0.44
C LEU A 89 17.83 -1.35 1.11
N LEU A 90 17.27 -0.74 2.16
CA LEU A 90 16.08 -1.26 2.84
C LEU A 90 14.86 -1.24 1.92
N PHE A 91 14.70 -0.19 1.10
CA PHE A 91 13.60 -0.15 0.15
C PHE A 91 13.74 -1.17 -0.97
N LEU A 92 14.96 -1.40 -1.49
CA LEU A 92 15.22 -2.50 -2.42
C LEU A 92 14.83 -3.83 -1.78
N PHE A 93 15.30 -4.12 -0.57
CA PHE A 93 14.92 -5.34 0.16
C PHE A 93 13.40 -5.49 0.29
N HIS A 94 12.71 -4.42 0.68
CA HIS A 94 11.26 -4.42 0.78
C HIS A 94 10.60 -4.74 -0.57
N SER A 95 11.00 -4.04 -1.63
CA SER A 95 10.49 -4.25 -2.99
C SER A 95 10.74 -5.68 -3.48
N THR A 96 11.96 -6.19 -3.33
CA THR A 96 12.34 -7.55 -3.74
C THR A 96 11.48 -8.57 -3.00
N ARG A 97 11.35 -8.45 -1.67
CA ARG A 97 10.53 -9.36 -0.87
C ARG A 97 9.07 -9.33 -1.33
N ARG A 98 8.49 -8.14 -1.52
CA ARG A 98 7.09 -8.00 -1.98
C ARG A 98 6.88 -8.54 -3.40
N LEU A 99 7.88 -8.39 -4.28
CA LEU A 99 7.89 -9.00 -5.60
C LEU A 99 7.84 -10.53 -5.49
N MET A 100 8.76 -11.11 -4.71
CA MET A 100 8.82 -12.57 -4.48
C MET A 100 7.51 -13.09 -3.88
N GLU A 101 6.98 -12.44 -2.85
CA GLU A 101 5.67 -12.80 -2.27
C GLU A 101 4.55 -12.74 -3.32
N THR A 102 4.58 -11.78 -4.23
CA THR A 102 3.56 -11.64 -5.28
C THR A 102 3.63 -12.74 -6.33
N PHE A 103 4.82 -13.28 -6.61
CA PHE A 103 4.99 -14.40 -7.53
C PHE A 103 4.73 -15.76 -6.87
N TYR A 104 5.21 -15.96 -5.64
CA TYR A 104 5.30 -17.29 -5.03
C TYR A 104 4.35 -17.53 -3.86
N VAL A 105 3.87 -16.48 -3.19
CA VAL A 105 2.98 -16.61 -2.01
C VAL A 105 1.53 -16.24 -2.36
N ASN A 106 1.33 -15.10 -3.03
CA ASN A 106 0.00 -14.55 -3.25
C ASN A 106 -0.80 -15.37 -4.27
N LYS A 107 -1.97 -15.87 -3.83
CA LYS A 107 -2.92 -16.61 -4.67
C LYS A 107 -4.00 -15.69 -5.24
N PHE A 108 -3.79 -15.22 -6.47
CA PHE A 108 -4.78 -14.43 -7.19
C PHE A 108 -5.84 -15.33 -7.83
N GLY A 109 -7.12 -15.08 -7.55
CA GLY A 109 -8.21 -15.76 -8.27
C GLY A 109 -8.30 -15.28 -9.72
N SER A 110 -8.60 -16.20 -10.65
CA SER A 110 -8.80 -15.89 -12.07
C SER A 110 -9.84 -14.81 -12.33
N GLN A 111 -10.92 -14.80 -11.53
CA GLN A 111 -12.00 -13.81 -11.59
C GLN A 111 -11.77 -12.57 -10.68
N SER A 112 -10.63 -12.49 -10.00
CA SER A 112 -10.34 -11.35 -9.10
C SER A 112 -9.89 -10.14 -9.91
N ARG A 113 -10.58 -9.02 -9.72
CA ARG A 113 -10.38 -7.80 -10.50
C ARG A 113 -10.18 -6.59 -9.57
N MET A 114 -9.54 -5.55 -10.08
CA MET A 114 -9.45 -4.21 -9.45
C MET A 114 -9.75 -3.14 -10.47
N HIS A 115 -10.23 -1.98 -10.02
CA HIS A 115 -10.53 -0.86 -10.91
C HIS A 115 -9.25 -0.29 -11.55
N VAL A 116 -9.35 0.22 -12.78
CA VAL A 116 -8.19 0.79 -13.48
C VAL A 116 -7.59 1.98 -12.72
N THR A 117 -8.41 2.74 -11.98
CA THR A 117 -7.92 3.82 -11.11
C THR A 117 -7.01 3.31 -10.00
N HIS A 118 -7.31 2.14 -9.40
CA HIS A 118 -6.41 1.53 -8.42
C HIS A 118 -5.09 1.13 -9.05
N TYR A 119 -5.13 0.66 -10.31
CA TYR A 119 -3.93 0.34 -11.05
C TYR A 119 -3.04 1.56 -11.27
N LEU A 120 -3.62 2.66 -11.77
CA LEU A 120 -2.89 3.90 -12.02
C LEU A 120 -2.34 4.53 -10.73
N VAL A 121 -3.14 4.53 -9.66
CA VAL A 121 -2.72 5.00 -8.33
C VAL A 121 -1.57 4.15 -7.79
N GLY A 122 -1.60 2.83 -7.99
CA GLY A 122 -0.49 1.94 -7.61
C GLY A 122 0.81 2.33 -8.33
N ILE A 123 0.78 2.47 -9.65
CA ILE A 123 1.96 2.88 -10.45
C ILE A 123 2.47 4.26 -10.01
N TRP A 124 1.57 5.23 -9.83
CA TRP A 124 1.92 6.55 -9.33
C TRP A 124 2.59 6.47 -7.95
N PHE A 125 2.04 5.72 -7.01
CA PHE A 125 2.57 5.61 -5.65
C PHE A 125 4.00 5.03 -5.64
N TYR A 126 4.24 3.91 -6.32
CA TYR A 126 5.59 3.32 -6.38
C TYR A 126 6.59 4.17 -7.16
N SER A 127 6.13 5.00 -8.12
CA SER A 127 6.96 6.04 -8.73
C SER A 127 7.33 7.11 -7.69
N GLY A 128 6.36 7.56 -6.90
CA GLY A 128 6.53 8.58 -5.87
C GLY A 128 7.48 8.18 -4.75
N VAL A 129 7.40 6.93 -4.27
CA VAL A 129 8.34 6.40 -3.26
C VAL A 129 9.77 6.41 -3.77
N ASN A 130 10.00 5.87 -4.98
CA ASN A 130 11.33 5.85 -5.60
C ASN A 130 11.84 7.25 -5.90
N PHE A 131 10.96 8.16 -6.32
CA PHE A 131 11.29 9.58 -6.46
C PHE A 131 11.77 10.16 -5.14
N GLY A 132 11.01 10.00 -4.05
CA GLY A 132 11.36 10.49 -2.71
C GLY A 132 12.72 9.97 -2.23
N ILE A 133 13.02 8.69 -2.46
CA ILE A 133 14.33 8.11 -2.17
C ILE A 133 15.41 8.74 -3.04
N ALA A 134 15.20 8.83 -4.36
CA ALA A 134 16.18 9.37 -5.29
C ALA A 134 16.61 10.81 -4.95
N ILE A 135 15.64 11.66 -4.58
CA ILE A 135 15.88 13.07 -4.25
C ILE A 135 16.18 13.33 -2.78
N ASN A 136 16.21 12.29 -1.94
CA ASN A 136 16.48 12.44 -0.51
C ASN A 136 17.88 13.03 -0.31
N GLN A 137 17.98 14.26 0.18
CA GLN A 137 19.26 14.81 0.58
C GLN A 137 19.55 14.30 1.98
N SER A 138 20.80 13.94 2.28
CA SER A 138 21.20 13.47 3.62
C SER A 138 20.88 14.54 4.67
N GLN A 139 19.68 14.48 5.27
CA GLN A 139 19.22 15.48 6.22
C GLN A 139 19.82 15.22 7.60
N GLY A 140 21.06 15.69 7.78
CA GLY A 140 21.77 15.64 9.06
C GLY A 140 22.00 14.22 9.61
N SER A 141 22.90 14.10 10.58
CA SER A 141 23.07 12.83 11.28
C SER A 141 21.87 12.63 12.22
N ARG A 142 20.93 11.75 11.87
CA ARG A 142 19.90 11.28 12.80
C ARG A 142 20.57 10.57 13.98
N SER A 143 20.04 10.76 15.19
CA SER A 143 20.61 10.11 16.38
C SER A 143 20.69 8.60 16.17
N THR A 144 21.75 7.97 16.69
CA THR A 144 21.96 6.52 16.54
C THR A 144 20.78 5.73 17.11
N ILE A 145 20.18 6.20 18.20
CA ILE A 145 19.00 5.59 18.82
C ILE A 145 17.80 5.60 17.85
N LEU A 146 17.49 6.75 17.22
CA LEU A 146 16.38 6.83 16.26
C LEU A 146 16.60 5.91 15.05
N ARG A 147 17.85 5.81 14.57
CA ARG A 147 18.20 4.89 13.48
C ARG A 147 17.98 3.43 13.88
N LEU A 148 18.40 3.04 15.08
CA LEU A 148 18.18 1.69 15.60
C LEU A 148 16.70 1.36 15.78
N VAL A 149 15.92 2.27 16.39
CA VAL A 149 14.47 2.08 16.56
C VAL A 149 13.78 1.93 15.20
N ALA A 150 14.09 2.78 14.23
CA ALA A 150 13.48 2.70 12.90
C ALA A 150 13.89 1.42 12.15
N PHE A 151 15.15 0.98 12.28
CA PHE A 151 15.59 -0.29 11.69
C PHE A 151 14.87 -1.49 12.32
N LEU A 152 14.74 -1.52 13.65
CA LEU A 152 14.00 -2.58 14.36
C LEU A 152 12.52 -2.59 13.97
N LEU A 153 11.90 -1.40 13.85
CA LEU A 153 10.52 -1.26 13.37
C LEU A 153 10.38 -1.81 11.95
N PHE A 154 11.30 -1.45 11.04
CA PHE A 154 11.30 -1.95 9.66
C PHE A 154 11.41 -3.47 9.62
N ALA A 155 12.34 -4.04 10.39
CA ALA A 155 12.59 -5.48 10.42
C ALA A 155 11.39 -6.25 11.00
N ALA A 156 10.86 -5.80 12.14
CA ALA A 156 9.71 -6.42 12.80
C ALA A 156 8.46 -6.36 11.92
N ALA A 157 8.14 -5.20 11.35
CA ALA A 157 6.99 -5.03 10.47
C ALA A 157 7.15 -5.84 9.16
N SER A 158 8.35 -5.87 8.57
CA SER A 158 8.62 -6.68 7.37
C SER A 158 8.44 -8.17 7.64
N TYR A 159 8.89 -8.65 8.80
CA TYR A 159 8.73 -10.03 9.21
C TYR A 159 7.27 -10.38 9.47
N ASP A 160 6.56 -9.61 10.32
CA ASP A 160 5.15 -9.89 10.64
C ASP A 160 4.28 -9.81 9.39
N GLN A 161 4.53 -8.84 8.51
CA GLN A 161 3.81 -8.74 7.26
C GLN A 161 3.96 -9.99 6.38
N PHE A 162 5.19 -10.50 6.26
CA PHE A 162 5.44 -11.72 5.49
C PHE A 162 4.69 -12.91 6.10
N GLN A 163 4.74 -13.07 7.43
CA GLN A 163 3.99 -14.12 8.13
C GLN A 163 2.48 -13.99 7.91
N ASN A 164 1.94 -12.77 7.97
CA ASN A 164 0.55 -12.48 7.69
C ASN A 164 0.17 -12.86 6.25
N HIS A 165 1.01 -12.56 5.25
CA HIS A 165 0.77 -12.96 3.86
C HIS A 165 0.85 -14.48 3.65
N LEU A 166 1.82 -15.16 4.26
CA LEU A 166 1.91 -16.62 4.24
C LEU A 166 0.65 -17.27 4.83
N HIS A 167 0.22 -16.79 6.00
CA HIS A 167 -1.01 -17.27 6.64
C HIS A 167 -2.22 -17.08 5.70
N LEU A 168 -2.41 -15.89 5.15
CA LEU A 168 -3.49 -15.60 4.21
C LEU A 168 -3.44 -16.48 2.95
N ALA A 169 -2.27 -16.84 2.46
CA ALA A 169 -2.09 -17.70 1.29
C ALA A 169 -2.42 -19.18 1.56
N GLN A 170 -2.25 -19.64 2.79
CA GLN A 170 -2.57 -21.01 3.22
C GLN A 170 -4.07 -21.21 3.47
N LEU A 171 -4.78 -20.13 3.82
CA LEU A 171 -6.21 -20.18 4.09
C LEU A 171 -7.04 -20.59 2.86
N LYS A 172 -8.13 -21.31 3.11
CA LYS A 172 -9.18 -21.50 2.10
C LYS A 172 -9.72 -20.13 1.72
N LYS A 173 -9.75 -19.85 0.41
CA LYS A 173 -10.14 -18.54 -0.11
C LYS A 173 -11.45 -18.05 0.52
N TYR A 174 -11.42 -16.81 1.02
CA TYR A 174 -12.55 -16.14 1.69
C TYR A 174 -12.95 -16.71 3.06
N SER A 175 -12.04 -17.37 3.78
CA SER A 175 -12.18 -17.64 5.21
C SER A 175 -11.76 -16.43 6.07
N LEU A 176 -12.14 -16.47 7.35
CA LEU A 176 -11.68 -15.52 8.35
C LEU A 176 -10.29 -15.94 8.86
N PRO A 177 -9.26 -15.08 8.79
CA PRO A 177 -7.96 -15.33 9.39
C PRO A 177 -8.03 -15.22 10.92
N THR A 178 -7.28 -16.06 11.64
CA THR A 178 -7.34 -16.15 13.12
C THR A 178 -5.95 -16.23 13.77
N TYR A 179 -4.88 -16.09 12.98
CA TYR A 179 -3.50 -16.10 13.46
C TYR A 179 -3.07 -14.71 13.97
N GLY A 180 -2.26 -14.68 15.04
CA GLY A 180 -1.63 -13.46 15.54
C GLY A 180 -2.61 -12.30 15.76
N MET A 181 -2.27 -11.14 15.20
CA MET A 181 -3.05 -9.91 15.35
C MET A 181 -4.38 -9.94 14.58
N PHE A 182 -4.62 -10.92 13.71
CA PHE A 182 -5.94 -11.12 13.08
C PHE A 182 -7.05 -11.43 14.09
N LYS A 183 -6.71 -11.78 15.33
CA LYS A 183 -7.67 -11.92 16.45
C LYS A 183 -8.24 -10.57 16.92
N VAL A 184 -7.55 -9.47 16.66
CA VAL A 184 -7.88 -8.13 17.17
C VAL A 184 -8.27 -7.18 16.03
N VAL A 185 -7.53 -7.21 14.91
CA VAL A 185 -7.78 -6.38 13.73
C VAL A 185 -8.03 -7.23 12.48
N CYS A 186 -8.80 -6.74 11.52
CA CYS A 186 -9.11 -7.48 10.29
C CYS A 186 -7.95 -7.53 9.28
N SER A 187 -7.07 -6.53 9.30
CA SER A 187 -6.00 -6.35 8.30
C SER A 187 -4.66 -5.92 8.94
N PRO A 188 -4.02 -6.74 9.78
CA PRO A 188 -2.74 -6.40 10.43
C PRO A 188 -1.60 -6.17 9.44
N HIS A 189 -1.50 -6.98 8.37
CA HIS A 189 -0.55 -6.77 7.26
C HIS A 189 -0.58 -5.37 6.62
N PHE A 190 -1.71 -4.66 6.70
CA PHE A 190 -1.81 -3.28 6.24
C PHE A 190 -1.19 -2.29 7.22
N LEU A 191 -1.31 -2.56 8.54
CA LEU A 191 -0.60 -1.80 9.57
C LEU A 191 0.90 -2.00 9.45
N ASP A 192 1.34 -3.23 9.17
CA ASP A 192 2.75 -3.53 8.95
C ASP A 192 3.32 -2.76 7.75
N GLU A 193 2.57 -2.68 6.64
CA GLU A 193 2.99 -1.88 5.47
C GLU A 193 3.19 -0.41 5.88
N ALA A 194 2.24 0.18 6.60
CA ALA A 194 2.37 1.54 7.09
C ALA A 194 3.58 1.71 8.03
N ALA A 195 3.86 0.74 8.92
CA ALA A 195 5.01 0.77 9.80
C ALA A 195 6.35 0.69 9.05
N ILE A 196 6.43 -0.07 7.96
CA ILE A 196 7.60 -0.11 7.07
C ILE A 196 7.85 1.28 6.46
N TYR A 197 6.83 1.93 5.91
CA TYR A 197 6.99 3.28 5.35
C TYR A 197 7.30 4.32 6.41
N LEU A 198 6.76 4.19 7.63
CA LEU A 198 7.12 5.04 8.76
C LEU A 198 8.61 4.90 9.11
N ALA A 199 9.14 3.68 9.16
CA ALA A 199 10.55 3.44 9.42
C ALA A 199 11.44 4.09 8.35
N LEU A 200 11.09 3.94 7.06
CA LEU A 200 11.81 4.60 5.96
C LEU A 200 11.74 6.13 6.07
N ALA A 201 10.59 6.69 6.46
CA ALA A 201 10.43 8.12 6.70
C ALA A 201 11.31 8.63 7.87
N ILE A 202 11.39 7.89 8.98
CA ILE A 202 12.24 8.23 10.13
C ILE A 202 13.73 8.20 9.75
N LEU A 203 14.16 7.14 9.04
CA LEU A 203 15.55 6.95 8.61
C LEU A 203 15.98 7.99 7.59
N SER A 204 15.12 8.32 6.64
CA SER A 204 15.42 9.30 5.59
C SER A 204 15.35 10.74 6.08
N GLY A 205 14.40 11.05 6.97
CA GLY A 205 14.03 12.42 7.28
C GLY A 205 13.38 13.19 6.13
N SER A 206 13.02 12.50 5.04
CA SER A 206 12.44 13.11 3.85
C SER A 206 10.95 13.38 4.06
N THR A 207 10.54 14.61 3.76
CA THR A 207 9.11 14.99 3.73
C THR A 207 8.33 14.17 2.70
N GLU A 208 8.97 13.80 1.59
CA GLU A 208 8.37 12.94 0.57
C GLU A 208 8.07 11.54 1.11
N LEU A 209 8.99 10.93 1.87
CA LEU A 209 8.75 9.63 2.50
C LEU A 209 7.76 9.70 3.67
N ILE A 210 7.71 10.82 4.39
CA ILE A 210 6.62 11.09 5.36
C ILE A 210 5.26 11.10 4.63
N MET A 211 5.17 11.75 3.47
CA MET A 211 3.93 11.73 2.67
C MET A 211 3.60 10.34 2.15
N CYS A 212 4.59 9.53 1.74
CA CYS A 212 4.36 8.13 1.37
C CYS A 212 3.81 7.31 2.53
N PHE A 213 4.30 7.52 3.77
CA PHE A 213 3.75 6.91 4.97
C PHE A 213 2.29 7.34 5.20
N LEU A 214 2.01 8.64 5.20
CA LEU A 214 0.66 9.19 5.42
C LEU A 214 -0.32 8.68 4.36
N TRP A 215 0.11 8.62 3.11
CA TRP A 215 -0.65 8.02 2.02
C TRP A 215 -0.97 6.56 2.31
N THR A 216 0.05 5.78 2.69
CA THR A 216 -0.08 4.35 2.93
C THR A 216 -1.08 4.05 4.03
N ILE A 217 -0.93 4.68 5.20
CA ILE A 217 -1.84 4.43 6.32
C ILE A 217 -3.27 4.86 5.98
N PHE A 218 -3.45 5.99 5.29
CA PHE A 218 -4.77 6.48 4.90
C PHE A 218 -5.45 5.56 3.88
N ASN A 219 -4.77 5.23 2.77
CA ASN A 219 -5.30 4.39 1.71
C ASN A 219 -5.61 2.97 2.19
N LEU A 220 -4.72 2.40 3.02
CA LEU A 220 -4.93 1.07 3.57
C LEU A 220 -5.98 1.06 4.68
N SER A 221 -6.18 2.15 5.43
CA SER A 221 -7.28 2.27 6.38
C SER A 221 -8.64 2.20 5.68
N VAL A 222 -8.78 2.88 4.53
CA VAL A 222 -9.99 2.77 3.70
C VAL A 222 -10.21 1.32 3.24
N SER A 223 -9.17 0.66 2.75
CA SER A 223 -9.23 -0.76 2.33
C SER A 223 -9.53 -1.72 3.50
N ALA A 224 -9.03 -1.41 4.71
CA ALA A 224 -9.25 -2.20 5.92
C ALA A 224 -10.70 -2.12 6.39
N VAL A 225 -11.30 -0.92 6.37
CA VAL A 225 -12.71 -0.73 6.71
C VAL A 225 -13.61 -1.53 5.76
N GLU A 226 -13.37 -1.48 4.45
CA GLU A 226 -14.11 -2.29 3.48
C GLU A 226 -13.92 -3.80 3.72
N THR A 227 -12.72 -4.20 4.11
CA THR A 227 -12.40 -5.59 4.46
C THR A 227 -13.17 -6.04 5.70
N ARG A 228 -13.23 -5.20 6.73
CA ARG A 228 -13.99 -5.45 7.95
C ARG A 228 -15.49 -5.53 7.68
N THR A 229 -16.04 -4.61 6.90
CA THR A 229 -17.46 -4.65 6.49
C THR A 229 -17.79 -5.95 5.78
N TRP A 230 -16.90 -6.41 4.89
CA TRP A 230 -17.06 -7.71 4.23
C TRP A 230 -17.03 -8.88 5.21
N TYR A 231 -16.11 -8.87 6.20
CA TYR A 231 -16.06 -9.90 7.23
C TYR A 231 -17.30 -9.88 8.11
N LEU A 232 -17.78 -8.71 8.56
CA LEU A 232 -19.00 -8.58 9.38
C LEU A 232 -20.22 -9.16 8.68
N ASN A 233 -20.37 -8.93 7.37
CA ASN A 233 -21.49 -9.46 6.60
C ASN A 233 -21.45 -10.99 6.47
N LYS A 234 -20.27 -11.61 6.54
CA LYS A 234 -20.11 -13.06 6.35
C LYS A 234 -19.93 -13.85 7.65
N PHE A 235 -19.27 -13.25 8.64
CA PHE A 235 -18.84 -13.84 9.91
C PHE A 235 -19.19 -12.92 11.07
N SER A 236 -20.44 -12.47 11.14
CA SER A 236 -20.92 -11.42 12.05
C SER A 236 -20.47 -11.59 13.51
N LYS A 237 -20.53 -12.82 14.05
CA LYS A 237 -20.19 -13.13 15.45
C LYS A 237 -18.69 -13.24 15.73
N SER A 238 -17.87 -13.46 14.71
CA SER A 238 -16.43 -13.77 14.88
C SER A 238 -15.51 -12.69 14.30
N THR A 239 -16.07 -11.67 13.66
CA THR A 239 -15.27 -10.62 13.03
C THR A 239 -14.56 -9.77 14.08
N PRO A 240 -13.24 -9.55 13.95
CA PRO A 240 -12.51 -8.68 14.87
C PRO A 240 -13.11 -7.28 14.95
N GLN A 241 -13.04 -6.69 16.15
CA GLN A 241 -13.65 -5.39 16.43
C GLN A 241 -13.04 -4.26 15.59
N TYR A 242 -11.73 -4.32 15.33
CA TYR A 242 -11.00 -3.25 14.65
C TYR A 242 -10.62 -3.65 13.21
N ALA A 243 -10.46 -2.67 12.33
CA ALA A 243 -10.13 -2.84 10.92
C ALA A 243 -8.62 -2.99 10.70
N ILE A 244 -7.81 -2.07 11.24
CA ILE A 244 -6.37 -1.96 11.00
C ILE A 244 -5.56 -1.53 12.23
N ILE A 245 -6.03 -0.55 13.02
CA ILE A 245 -5.29 -0.05 14.19
C ILE A 245 -6.00 -0.59 15.45
N PRO A 246 -5.34 -1.46 16.24
CA PRO A 246 -5.91 -2.00 17.46
C PRO A 246 -6.42 -0.88 18.36
N PHE A 247 -7.63 -1.03 18.90
CA PHE A 247 -8.24 -0.08 19.84
C PHE A 247 -8.59 1.30 19.27
N VAL A 248 -8.42 1.52 17.95
CA VAL A 248 -8.70 2.81 17.31
C VAL A 248 -9.61 2.65 16.09
N LEU A 249 -9.20 1.86 15.09
CA LEU A 249 -9.88 1.75 13.80
C LEU A 249 -9.97 0.32 13.31
#